data_AF-A0A6A1TM53-F1
#
_entry.id   AF-A0A6A1TM53-F1
#
_cell.length_a   1.000
_cell.length_b   1.000
_cell.length_c   1.000
_cell.angle_alpha   90.00
_cell.angle_beta   90.00
_cell.angle_gamma   90.00
#
_symmetry.space_group_name_H-M   'P 1'
#
loop_
_entity.id
_entity.type
_entity.pdbx_description
1 polymer ?
#
loop_
_entity_poly.entity_id
_entity_poly.type
_entity_poly.pdbx_seq_one_letter_code
_entity_poly.pdbx_strand_id
1 'polypeptide(L)'
;MSGFHEVRFPLRLALGATGGPVRRTDIVNLSNGREQRNQRWRDSRRSYDAGSGVKSLTDLYAVLEFFEARGGQLYGFRFRDPVDWKSCAPGEAVSATDQAIGAGDGETAAFQLVKTYADSGGSWVRRIVKPVAGTVALSVDGVGQAPEVFSVDAATGIVTFAAGHVPAVGCWFSRGTEPVFPPRSEPPLSMVF
;
A
#
# COMPACT_ATOMS: atom_id res chain seq x y z
N MET A 1 -7.38 -18.73 5.64
CA MET A 1 -7.40 -17.25 5.63
C MET A 1 -8.53 -16.79 4.71
N SER A 2 -9.74 -16.65 5.22
CA SER A 2 -10.91 -16.20 4.45
C SER A 2 -11.59 -15.06 5.20
N GLY A 3 -11.20 -13.84 4.88
CA GLY A 3 -11.67 -12.64 5.56
C GLY A 3 -11.44 -11.38 4.75
N PHE A 4 -11.42 -11.47 3.41
CA PHE A 4 -11.21 -10.32 2.54
C PHE A 4 -12.07 -10.40 1.30
N HIS A 5 -12.78 -9.32 0.99
CA HIS A 5 -13.56 -9.16 -0.23
C HIS A 5 -12.84 -8.22 -1.20
N GLU A 6 -12.67 -8.65 -2.45
CA GLU A 6 -11.95 -7.91 -3.49
C GLU A 6 -12.73 -6.72 -4.08
N VAL A 7 -13.56 -6.07 -3.25
CA VAL A 7 -14.34 -4.88 -3.58
C VAL A 7 -13.69 -3.62 -3.00
N ARG A 8 -13.90 -2.49 -3.67
CA ARG A 8 -13.37 -1.20 -3.24
C ARG A 8 -14.40 -0.45 -2.40
N PHE A 9 -13.93 0.27 -1.38
CA PHE A 9 -14.76 1.21 -0.62
C PHE A 9 -15.43 2.23 -1.57
N PRO A 10 -16.74 2.45 -1.47
CA PRO A 10 -17.51 3.17 -2.49
C PRO A 10 -17.15 4.66 -2.58
N LEU A 11 -16.74 5.28 -1.48
CA LEU A 11 -16.44 6.71 -1.45
C LEU A 11 -14.95 6.99 -1.68
N ARG A 12 -14.68 8.15 -2.28
CA ARG A 12 -13.33 8.75 -2.29
C ARG A 12 -13.25 9.73 -1.14
N LEU A 13 -12.36 9.47 -0.18
CA LEU A 13 -12.10 10.41 0.89
C LEU A 13 -11.37 11.64 0.34
N ALA A 14 -11.70 12.82 0.87
CA ALA A 14 -11.02 14.06 0.53
C ALA A 14 -9.62 14.11 1.17
N LEU A 15 -8.75 14.99 0.67
CA LEU A 15 -7.42 15.25 1.27
C LEU A 15 -7.52 15.73 2.73
N GLY A 16 -8.63 16.39 3.10
CA GLY A 16 -8.93 16.82 4.47
C GLY A 16 -9.57 15.74 5.35
N ALA A 17 -9.58 14.47 4.93
CA ALA A 17 -10.09 13.39 5.76
C ALA A 17 -9.23 13.25 7.03
N THR A 18 -9.90 13.22 8.18
CA THR A 18 -9.24 13.02 9.47
C THR A 18 -8.61 11.63 9.51
N GLY A 19 -7.33 11.55 9.90
CA GLY A 19 -6.62 10.28 10.03
C GLY A 19 -5.24 10.29 9.38
N GLY A 20 -4.68 9.10 9.17
CA GLY A 20 -3.37 8.92 8.55
C GLY A 20 -2.64 7.65 9.03
N PRO A 21 -1.34 7.53 8.66
CA PRO A 21 -0.49 6.45 9.12
C PRO A 21 -0.12 6.63 10.60
N VAL A 22 -0.39 5.60 11.40
CA VAL A 22 -0.10 5.53 12.84
C VAL A 22 0.97 4.47 13.09
N ARG A 23 1.96 4.80 13.91
CA ARG A 23 2.93 3.83 14.45
C ARG A 23 2.68 3.64 15.94
N ARG A 24 2.91 2.41 16.42
CA ARG A 24 2.87 2.10 17.85
C ARG A 24 4.30 1.86 18.34
N THR A 25 4.81 2.82 19.10
CA THR A 25 6.13 2.75 19.75
C THR A 25 5.92 2.97 21.24
N ASP A 26 6.34 2.00 22.03
CA ASP A 26 6.31 2.12 23.49
C ASP A 26 7.61 2.81 23.92
N ILE A 27 7.47 3.86 24.72
CA ILE A 27 8.58 4.61 25.31
C ILE A 27 8.68 4.19 26.78
N VAL A 28 9.82 3.62 27.15
CA VAL A 28 10.10 3.17 28.53
C VAL A 28 11.25 3.99 29.10
N ASN A 29 11.00 4.65 30.23
CA ASN A 29 12.05 5.33 30.99
C ASN A 29 12.77 4.31 31.87
N LEU A 30 14.09 4.23 31.74
CA LEU A 30 14.95 3.37 32.53
C LEU A 30 15.36 4.08 33.82
N SER A 31 15.63 3.30 34.87
CA SER A 31 16.05 3.80 36.19
C SER A 31 17.37 4.58 36.18
N ASN A 32 18.16 4.47 35.12
CA ASN A 32 19.41 5.21 34.92
C ASN A 32 19.22 6.53 34.14
N GLY A 33 17.97 7.00 33.99
CA GLY A 33 17.64 8.25 33.30
C GLY A 33 17.69 8.17 31.77
N ARG A 34 17.92 6.98 31.19
CA ARG A 34 17.86 6.76 29.74
C ARG A 34 16.47 6.33 29.29
N GLU A 35 16.20 6.52 28.00
CA GLU A 35 14.95 6.12 27.37
C GLU A 35 15.19 4.94 26.42
N GLN A 36 14.30 3.95 26.44
CA GLN A 36 14.26 2.89 25.44
C GLN A 36 12.96 2.98 24.62
N ARG A 37 13.11 2.94 23.29
CA ARG A 37 11.99 2.98 22.33
C ARG A 37 11.80 1.62 21.70
N ASN A 38 10.66 0.98 21.97
CA ASN A 38 10.32 -0.32 21.44
C ASN A 38 9.20 -0.20 20.40
N GLN A 39 9.54 -0.41 19.13
CA GLN A 39 8.58 -0.41 18.04
C GLN A 39 7.71 -1.67 18.13
N ARG A 40 6.43 -1.52 18.50
CA ARG A 40 5.48 -2.65 18.63
C ARG A 40 4.94 -3.12 17.29
N TRP A 41 4.78 -2.20 16.35
CA TRP A 41 4.34 -2.54 14.99
C TRP A 41 5.48 -2.30 14.02
N ARG A 42 5.81 -3.33 13.24
CA ARG A 42 6.72 -3.19 12.12
C ARG A 42 6.20 -2.11 11.16
N ASP A 43 5.05 -2.35 10.52
CA ASP A 43 4.48 -1.39 9.56
C ASP A 43 3.50 -0.42 10.24
N SER A 44 3.41 0.80 9.70
CA SER A 44 2.37 1.77 10.09
C SER A 44 0.97 1.24 9.75
N ARG A 45 -0.01 1.40 10.64
CA ARG A 45 -1.42 1.14 10.35
C ARG A 45 -2.11 2.43 9.93
N ARG A 46 -2.98 2.38 8.93
CA ARG A 46 -3.72 3.54 8.45
C ARG A 46 -5.12 3.54 9.03
N SER A 47 -5.51 4.65 9.65
CA SER A 47 -6.87 4.89 10.11
C SER A 47 -7.38 6.17 9.48
N TYR A 48 -8.59 6.15 8.93
CA TYR A 48 -9.22 7.32 8.30
C TYR A 48 -10.66 7.42 8.76
N ASP A 49 -11.17 8.64 8.88
CA ASP A 49 -12.57 8.91 9.09
C ASP A 49 -13.27 9.04 7.74
N ALA A 50 -14.19 8.11 7.48
CA ALA A 50 -14.98 8.08 6.26
C ALA A 50 -16.11 9.12 6.23
N GLY A 51 -16.50 9.69 7.38
CA GLY A 51 -17.54 10.72 7.49
C GLY A 51 -17.21 11.96 6.65
N SER A 52 -15.92 12.30 6.55
CA SER A 52 -15.43 13.37 5.66
C SER A 52 -15.76 13.17 4.17
N GLY A 53 -16.05 11.94 3.74
CA GLY A 53 -16.40 11.59 2.37
C GLY A 53 -17.90 11.60 2.07
N VAL A 54 -18.77 11.60 3.08
CA VAL A 54 -20.23 11.53 2.91
C VAL A 54 -20.77 12.92 2.62
N LYS A 55 -21.28 13.15 1.40
CA LYS A 55 -21.78 14.47 0.98
C LYS A 55 -23.28 14.50 0.70
N SER A 56 -23.91 13.33 0.69
CA SER A 56 -25.32 13.15 0.36
C SER A 56 -25.93 11.96 1.10
N LEU A 57 -27.26 11.90 1.13
CA LEU A 57 -27.99 10.74 1.66
C LEU A 57 -27.65 9.47 0.86
N THR A 58 -27.46 9.59 -0.45
CA THR A 58 -27.04 8.47 -1.32
C THR A 58 -25.68 7.91 -0.92
N ASP A 59 -24.70 8.77 -0.59
CA ASP A 59 -23.39 8.32 -0.11
C ASP A 59 -23.51 7.58 1.22
N LEU A 60 -24.37 8.05 2.12
CA LEU A 60 -24.63 7.41 3.42
C LEU A 60 -25.21 6.00 3.23
N TYR A 61 -26.21 5.84 2.36
CA TYR A 61 -26.77 4.52 2.04
C TYR A 61 -25.74 3.61 1.39
N ALA A 62 -24.92 4.10 0.47
CA ALA A 62 -23.86 3.31 -0.16
C ALA A 62 -22.84 2.79 0.86
N VAL A 63 -22.50 3.59 1.87
CA VAL A 63 -21.61 3.18 2.96
C VAL A 63 -22.29 2.15 3.88
N LEU A 64 -23.55 2.36 4.23
CA LEU A 64 -24.33 1.43 5.05
C LEU A 64 -24.46 0.07 4.37
N GLU A 65 -24.90 0.03 3.12
CA GLU A 65 -25.01 -1.19 2.31
C GLU A 65 -23.66 -1.89 2.21
N PHE A 66 -22.58 -1.13 1.99
CA PHE A 66 -21.25 -1.69 1.93
C PHE A 66 -20.84 -2.29 3.28
N PHE A 67 -21.11 -1.63 4.40
CA PHE A 67 -20.75 -2.11 5.73
C PHE A 67 -21.50 -3.40 6.11
N GLU A 68 -22.81 -3.44 5.89
CA GLU A 68 -23.64 -4.62 6.12
C GLU A 68 -23.19 -5.79 5.24
N ALA A 69 -22.88 -5.54 3.96
CA ALA A 69 -22.36 -6.56 3.04
C ALA A 69 -20.97 -7.12 3.44
N ARG A 70 -20.25 -6.47 4.38
CA ARG A 70 -18.98 -6.97 4.93
C ARG A 70 -19.10 -7.53 6.34
N GLY A 71 -20.30 -7.58 6.93
CA GLY A 71 -20.49 -8.01 8.32
C GLY A 71 -19.71 -7.13 9.30
N GLY A 72 -19.67 -5.82 9.01
CA GLY A 72 -18.88 -4.86 9.76
C GLY A 72 -17.37 -5.14 9.71
N GLN A 73 -16.80 -5.60 10.84
CA GLN A 73 -15.36 -5.85 10.98
C GLN A 73 -14.93 -7.24 10.49
N LEU A 74 -15.87 -8.07 10.04
CA LEU A 74 -15.62 -9.47 9.69
C LEU A 74 -14.77 -9.63 8.43
N TYR A 75 -15.06 -8.85 7.37
CA TYR A 75 -14.34 -8.93 6.10
C TYR A 75 -13.64 -7.62 5.74
N GLY A 76 -12.32 -7.71 5.51
CA GLY A 76 -11.54 -6.60 4.94
C GLY A 76 -11.92 -6.33 3.48
N PHE A 77 -11.55 -5.15 2.98
CA PHE A 77 -11.84 -4.71 1.62
C PHE A 77 -10.75 -3.79 1.07
N ARG A 78 -10.81 -3.45 -0.22
CA ARG A 78 -9.85 -2.55 -0.86
C ARG A 78 -10.14 -1.09 -0.50
N PHE A 79 -9.19 -0.40 0.09
CA PHE A 79 -9.29 1.02 0.39
C PHE A 79 -8.20 1.83 -0.33
N ARG A 80 -8.60 2.89 -1.05
CA ARG A 80 -7.64 3.81 -1.67
C ARG A 80 -7.33 4.94 -0.69
N ASP A 81 -6.08 5.00 -0.28
CA ASP A 81 -5.55 6.07 0.58
C ASP A 81 -5.64 7.43 -0.16
N PRO A 82 -6.23 8.48 0.44
CA PRO A 82 -6.35 9.78 -0.23
C PRO A 82 -5.01 10.48 -0.46
N VAL A 83 -3.98 10.17 0.34
CA VAL A 83 -2.70 10.89 0.34
C VAL A 83 -1.58 10.07 -0.30
N ASP A 84 -1.61 8.74 -0.14
CA ASP A 84 -0.46 7.87 -0.43
C ASP A 84 -0.81 6.68 -1.36
N TRP A 85 -1.70 6.91 -2.33
CA TRP A 85 -2.14 5.92 -3.33
C TRP A 85 -1.24 5.79 -4.56
N LYS A 86 -0.09 6.48 -4.63
CA LYS A 86 0.88 6.38 -5.74
C LYS A 86 2.24 5.90 -5.26
N SER A 87 3.03 5.28 -6.14
CA SER A 87 4.46 4.97 -5.93
C SER A 87 5.32 6.22 -5.79
N CYS A 88 5.05 7.26 -6.56
CA CYS A 88 5.78 8.51 -6.60
C CYS A 88 5.31 9.53 -5.54
N ALA A 89 5.93 10.71 -5.54
CA ALA A 89 5.55 11.82 -4.67
C ALA A 89 4.15 12.38 -5.02
N PRO A 90 3.49 13.08 -4.08
CA PRO A 90 2.31 13.87 -4.39
C PRO A 90 2.59 14.84 -5.55
N GLY A 91 1.67 14.97 -6.50
CA GLY A 91 1.83 15.83 -7.68
C GLY A 91 2.54 15.20 -8.89
N GLU A 92 3.31 14.13 -8.71
CA GLU A 92 4.05 13.50 -9.82
C GLU A 92 3.23 12.45 -10.58
N ALA A 93 3.58 12.20 -11.85
CA ALA A 93 3.04 11.06 -12.59
C ALA A 93 3.74 9.77 -12.15
N VAL A 94 3.02 8.65 -12.19
CA VAL A 94 3.62 7.33 -11.92
C VAL A 94 4.55 6.97 -13.09
N SER A 95 5.82 6.70 -12.80
CA SER A 95 6.82 6.24 -13.78
C SER A 95 7.34 4.86 -13.41
N ALA A 96 7.72 4.08 -14.43
CA ALA A 96 8.46 2.83 -14.25
C ALA A 96 9.76 3.01 -13.45
N THR A 97 10.24 4.24 -13.26
CA THR A 97 11.47 4.55 -12.50
C THR A 97 11.29 5.00 -11.06
N ASP A 98 10.07 5.03 -10.53
CA ASP A 98 9.78 5.67 -9.24
C ASP A 98 10.36 4.96 -8.01
N GLN A 99 10.36 3.61 -8.00
CA GLN A 99 10.69 2.81 -6.82
C GLN A 99 11.59 1.65 -7.17
N ALA A 100 12.81 1.61 -6.65
CA ALA A 100 13.68 0.44 -6.78
C ALA A 100 13.12 -0.74 -5.97
N ILE A 101 12.90 -1.88 -6.62
CA ILE A 101 12.31 -3.09 -5.99
C ILE A 101 13.30 -4.25 -5.88
N GLY A 102 14.44 -4.19 -6.57
CA GLY A 102 15.48 -5.19 -6.51
C GLY A 102 16.56 -5.00 -7.57
N ALA A 103 17.60 -5.84 -7.47
CA ALA A 103 18.61 -6.01 -8.49
C ALA A 103 18.49 -7.42 -9.08
N GLY A 104 18.75 -7.56 -10.37
CA GLY A 104 18.82 -8.85 -11.04
C GLY A 104 20.07 -9.62 -10.63
N ASP A 105 19.94 -10.94 -10.54
CA ASP A 105 21.00 -11.90 -10.28
C ASP A 105 21.07 -13.00 -11.35
N GLY A 106 20.25 -12.91 -12.40
CA GLY A 106 20.13 -13.92 -13.46
C GLY A 106 19.20 -15.09 -13.14
N GLU A 107 18.72 -15.23 -11.90
CA GLU A 107 17.95 -16.41 -11.44
C GLU A 107 16.60 -16.02 -10.82
N THR A 108 16.58 -14.96 -10.02
CA THR A 108 15.39 -14.47 -9.32
C THR A 108 14.42 -13.80 -10.29
N ALA A 109 13.31 -14.49 -10.57
CA ALA A 109 12.25 -13.97 -11.44
C ALA A 109 11.15 -13.20 -10.69
N ALA A 110 11.07 -13.34 -9.35
CA ALA A 110 9.96 -12.83 -8.55
C ALA A 110 10.40 -11.72 -7.59
N PHE A 111 9.76 -10.56 -7.69
CA PHE A 111 10.07 -9.38 -6.88
C PHE A 111 8.83 -8.84 -6.18
N GLN A 112 8.96 -8.57 -4.88
CA GLN A 112 7.90 -7.95 -4.10
C GLN A 112 7.82 -6.46 -4.41
N LEU A 113 6.62 -5.96 -4.69
CA LEU A 113 6.42 -4.53 -4.80
C LEU A 113 6.61 -3.84 -3.47
N VAL A 114 7.37 -2.75 -3.51
CA VAL A 114 7.65 -1.93 -2.34
C VAL A 114 7.53 -0.45 -2.67
N LYS A 115 7.28 0.35 -1.63
CA LYS A 115 7.48 1.79 -1.62
C LYS A 115 8.49 2.11 -0.54
N THR A 116 9.56 2.78 -0.92
CA THR A 116 10.60 3.27 -0.01
C THR A 116 10.29 4.72 0.34
N TYR A 117 10.19 4.99 1.63
CA TYR A 117 10.19 6.34 2.19
C TYR A 117 11.60 6.61 2.69
N ALA A 118 12.26 7.63 2.20
CA ALA A 118 13.61 7.94 2.63
C ALA A 118 13.83 9.45 2.72
N ASP A 119 14.68 9.84 3.65
CA ASP A 119 15.25 11.18 3.79
C ASP A 119 16.72 11.06 4.21
N SER A 120 17.34 12.18 4.58
CA SER A 120 18.75 12.20 5.00
C SER A 120 19.04 11.43 6.30
N GLY A 121 18.02 11.14 7.11
CA GLY A 121 18.14 10.49 8.41
C GLY A 121 17.82 8.99 8.40
N GLY A 122 17.19 8.48 7.34
CA GLY A 122 16.94 7.05 7.21
C GLY A 122 15.96 6.67 6.11
N SER A 123 15.65 5.38 6.04
CA SER A 123 14.69 4.84 5.09
C SER A 123 13.75 3.81 5.72
N TRP A 124 12.56 3.69 5.15
CA TRP A 124 11.56 2.70 5.51
C TRP A 124 10.96 2.09 4.25
N VAL A 125 11.05 0.77 4.12
CA VAL A 125 10.52 0.02 2.97
C VAL A 125 9.18 -0.62 3.35
N ARG A 126 8.11 -0.17 2.70
CA ARG A 126 6.76 -0.72 2.86
C ARG A 126 6.42 -1.64 1.69
N ARG A 127 5.97 -2.85 1.97
CA ARG A 127 5.40 -3.75 0.95
C ARG A 127 4.08 -3.21 0.41
N ILE A 128 3.95 -3.22 -0.92
CA ILE A 128 2.70 -2.95 -1.62
C ILE A 128 2.02 -4.29 -1.88
N VAL A 129 0.86 -4.48 -1.27
CA VAL A 129 -0.04 -5.62 -1.54
C VAL A 129 -1.27 -5.10 -2.25
N LYS A 130 -1.99 -5.97 -2.95
CA LYS A 130 -3.23 -5.61 -3.67
C LYS A 130 -3.10 -4.40 -4.62
N PRO A 131 -2.08 -4.33 -5.51
CA PRO A 131 -2.00 -3.24 -6.49
C PRO A 131 -3.23 -3.23 -7.39
N VAL A 132 -3.61 -2.06 -7.93
CA VAL A 132 -4.65 -2.01 -8.97
C VAL A 132 -4.11 -2.72 -10.23
N ALA A 133 -4.83 -3.73 -10.69
CA ALA A 133 -4.46 -4.46 -11.90
C ALA A 133 -4.33 -3.49 -13.10
N GLY A 134 -3.30 -3.68 -13.93
CA GLY A 134 -3.04 -2.85 -15.10
C GLY A 134 -2.41 -1.48 -14.82
N THR A 135 -2.23 -1.07 -13.55
CA THR A 135 -1.56 0.22 -13.21
C THR A 135 -0.05 0.11 -13.03
N VAL A 136 0.49 -1.03 -13.41
CA VAL A 136 1.87 -1.40 -13.14
C VAL A 136 2.75 -0.96 -14.29
N ALA A 137 3.77 -0.15 -14.01
CA ALA A 137 4.85 0.12 -14.95
C ALA A 137 6.16 -0.40 -14.37
N LEU A 138 6.89 -1.24 -15.10
CA LEU A 138 8.16 -1.84 -14.67
C LEU A 138 9.26 -1.42 -15.64
N SER A 139 10.46 -1.18 -15.14
CA SER A 139 11.64 -0.99 -15.98
C SER A 139 12.83 -1.79 -15.49
N VAL A 140 13.73 -2.10 -16.42
CA VAL A 140 14.99 -2.83 -16.26
C VAL A 140 16.10 -1.92 -16.77
N ASP A 141 17.04 -1.53 -15.93
CA ASP A 141 18.10 -0.58 -16.31
C ASP A 141 17.56 0.69 -17.00
N GLY A 142 16.44 1.19 -16.48
CA GLY A 142 15.74 2.36 -17.01
C GLY A 142 14.89 2.11 -18.27
N VAL A 143 14.91 0.89 -18.84
CA VAL A 143 14.11 0.52 -20.01
C VAL A 143 12.78 -0.06 -19.58
N GLY A 144 11.69 0.60 -19.94
CA GLY A 144 10.32 0.15 -19.67
C GLY A 144 10.04 -1.22 -20.29
N GLN A 145 9.38 -2.10 -19.53
CA GLN A 145 9.00 -3.44 -19.95
C GLN A 145 7.55 -3.48 -20.41
N ALA A 146 7.31 -4.25 -21.47
CA ALA A 146 5.96 -4.51 -21.94
C ALA A 146 5.21 -5.40 -20.92
N PRO A 147 3.88 -5.23 -20.74
CA PRO A 147 3.10 -6.01 -19.78
C PRO A 147 3.11 -7.53 -20.01
N GLU A 148 3.52 -8.00 -21.18
CA GLU A 148 3.63 -9.43 -21.51
C GLU A 148 4.90 -10.07 -20.94
N VAL A 149 5.91 -9.24 -20.59
CA VAL A 149 7.21 -9.68 -20.07
C VAL A 149 7.12 -10.09 -18.60
N PHE A 150 6.11 -9.61 -17.88
CA PHE A 150 5.93 -9.90 -16.46
C PHE A 150 4.44 -10.03 -16.10
N SER A 151 4.16 -10.81 -15.07
CA SER A 151 2.83 -10.89 -14.45
C SER A 151 2.84 -10.24 -13.07
N VAL A 152 1.68 -9.80 -12.59
CA VAL A 152 1.54 -9.20 -11.26
C VAL A 152 0.38 -9.84 -10.53
N ASP A 153 0.67 -10.41 -9.37
CA ASP A 153 -0.35 -10.91 -8.47
C ASP A 153 -1.05 -9.72 -7.78
N ALA A 154 -2.32 -9.50 -8.12
CA ALA A 154 -3.16 -8.42 -7.59
C ALA A 154 -3.68 -8.67 -6.15
N ALA A 155 -3.27 -9.75 -5.49
CA ALA A 155 -3.49 -10.02 -4.08
C ALA A 155 -2.21 -9.79 -3.26
N THR A 156 -1.07 -10.33 -3.70
CA THR A 156 0.20 -10.28 -2.97
C THR A 156 1.09 -9.09 -3.35
N GLY A 157 0.90 -8.56 -4.56
CA GLY A 157 1.80 -7.54 -5.12
C GLY A 157 3.17 -8.11 -5.47
N ILE A 158 3.25 -9.38 -5.84
CA ILE A 158 4.47 -9.97 -6.40
C ILE A 158 4.46 -9.78 -7.92
N VAL A 159 5.58 -9.31 -8.46
CA VAL A 159 5.85 -9.27 -9.90
C VAL A 159 6.69 -10.46 -10.27
N THR A 160 6.30 -11.19 -11.31
CA THR A 160 7.05 -12.35 -11.79
C THR A 160 7.37 -12.18 -13.26
N PHE A 161 8.66 -12.16 -13.60
CA PHE A 161 9.14 -12.16 -14.98
C PHE A 161 8.84 -13.48 -15.67
N ALA A 162 8.50 -13.41 -16.96
CA ALA A 162 8.36 -14.58 -17.81
C ALA A 162 9.73 -15.26 -18.05
N ALA A 163 9.69 -16.54 -18.40
CA ALA A 163 10.90 -17.27 -18.77
C ALA A 163 11.67 -16.55 -19.90
N GLY A 164 13.00 -16.52 -19.80
CA GLY A 164 13.87 -15.82 -20.75
C GLY A 164 13.96 -14.30 -20.55
N HIS A 165 13.17 -13.73 -19.64
CA HIS A 165 13.19 -12.29 -19.32
C HIS A 165 13.64 -12.03 -17.88
N VAL A 166 14.26 -13.04 -17.25
CA VAL A 166 14.81 -12.89 -15.91
C VAL A 166 15.92 -11.84 -15.96
N PRO A 167 15.83 -10.81 -15.10
CA PRO A 167 16.87 -9.83 -14.87
C PRO A 167 18.30 -10.38 -14.83
N ALA A 168 19.20 -9.88 -15.66
CA ALA A 168 20.61 -10.24 -15.57
C ALA A 168 21.28 -9.63 -14.32
N VAL A 169 22.44 -10.18 -13.96
CA VAL A 169 23.23 -9.71 -12.82
C VAL A 169 23.54 -8.21 -12.95
N GLY A 170 23.24 -7.44 -11.90
CA GLY A 170 23.58 -6.02 -11.82
C GLY A 170 22.58 -5.06 -12.47
N CYS A 171 21.50 -5.59 -13.04
CA CYS A 171 20.41 -4.77 -13.57
C CYS A 171 19.57 -4.19 -12.42
N TRP A 172 19.18 -2.92 -12.48
CA TRP A 172 18.33 -2.27 -11.49
C TRP A 172 16.88 -2.20 -11.98
N PHE A 173 15.95 -2.60 -11.12
CA PHE A 173 14.53 -2.59 -11.47
C PHE A 173 13.79 -1.62 -10.61
N SER A 174 13.11 -0.74 -11.30
CA SER A 174 12.25 0.26 -10.70
C SER A 174 10.82 0.04 -11.14
N ARG A 175 9.87 0.59 -10.37
CA ARG A 175 8.46 0.49 -10.70
C ARG A 175 7.64 1.69 -10.24
N GLY A 176 6.64 2.02 -11.06
CA GLY A 176 5.50 2.86 -10.71
C GLY A 176 4.18 2.07 -10.57
N THR A 177 3.33 2.41 -9.59
CA THR A 177 1.98 1.82 -9.46
C THR A 177 1.03 2.65 -8.61
N GLU A 178 -0.28 2.40 -8.77
CA GLU A 178 -1.30 2.84 -7.83
C GLU A 178 -1.54 1.74 -6.75
N PRO A 179 -0.94 1.82 -5.55
CA PRO A 179 -1.24 0.90 -4.46
C PRO A 179 -2.68 1.06 -3.92
N VAL A 180 -3.25 -0.06 -3.48
CA VAL A 180 -4.48 -0.11 -2.67
C VAL A 180 -4.15 -0.70 -1.32
N PHE A 181 -4.73 -0.15 -0.26
CA PHE A 181 -4.44 -0.54 1.11
C PHE A 181 -5.58 -1.39 1.69
N PRO A 182 -5.30 -2.55 2.28
CA PRO A 182 -6.29 -3.24 3.09
C PRO A 182 -6.40 -2.56 4.47
N PRO A 183 -7.61 -2.33 5.01
CA PRO A 183 -7.77 -2.01 6.41
C PRO A 183 -7.39 -3.26 7.21
N ARG A 184 -6.31 -3.22 7.99
CA ARG A 184 -6.01 -4.27 8.98
C ARG A 184 -6.70 -3.89 10.28
N SER A 185 -7.72 -4.66 10.67
CA SER A 185 -8.59 -4.43 11.83
C SER A 185 -7.95 -4.86 13.17
N GLU A 186 -7.93 -3.92 14.11
CA GLU A 186 -8.35 -4.00 15.52
C GLU A 186 -8.62 -2.54 15.95
N PRO A 187 -9.72 -2.20 16.66
CA PRO A 187 -10.63 -1.13 16.22
C PRO A 187 -10.44 0.25 16.90
N PRO A 188 -11.14 1.31 16.44
CA PRO A 188 -11.99 1.36 15.24
C PRO A 188 -11.61 2.47 14.24
N LEU A 189 -11.82 2.18 12.95
CA LEU A 189 -12.49 3.15 12.09
C LEU A 189 -13.84 3.45 12.76
N SER A 190 -13.94 4.55 13.49
CA SER A 190 -15.19 4.97 14.09
C SER A 190 -16.08 5.53 12.99
N MET A 191 -16.84 4.67 12.31
CA MET A 191 -18.10 5.11 11.70
C MET A 191 -19.08 5.28 12.85
N VAL A 192 -19.07 6.47 13.46
CA VAL A 192 -20.17 6.90 14.32
C VAL A 192 -21.26 7.37 13.37
N PHE A 193 -22.43 6.72 13.41
CA PHE A 193 -23.66 7.27 12.85
C PHE A 193 -24.15 8.42 13.74
#